data_AF-A0A839LE12-F1
#
_entry.id   AF-A0A839LE12-F1
#
_cell.length_a   1.000
_cell.length_b   1.000
_cell.length_c   1.000
_cell.angle_alpha   90.00
_cell.angle_beta   90.00
_cell.angle_gamma   90.00
#
_symmetry.space_group_name_H-M   'P 1'
#
loop_
_entity.id
_entity.type
_entity.pdbx_description
1 polymer ?
#
loop_
_entity_poly.entity_id
_entity_poly.type
_entity_poly.pdbx_seq_one_letter_code
_entity_poly.pdbx_strand_id
1 'polypeptide(L)'
;MQLAQRQGDGATLREHLQRLARNTGRVDPRLRGSVPSAAENVWQLYTALGIQRRSGMGMHPLTFSDIEAWCRLYGVQLNPWELDTILELDAASLRMAARAQRQAAAATSKT
;
A
#
# COMPACT_ATOMS: atom_id res chain seq x y z
N MET A 1 -17.13 -14.86 4.15
CA MET A 1 -15.81 -14.34 4.56
C MET A 1 -14.81 -15.51 4.77
N GLN A 2 -14.29 -16.11 3.69
CA GLN A 2 -13.50 -17.36 3.77
C GLN A 2 -12.10 -17.22 4.41
N LEU A 3 -11.47 -16.05 4.30
CA LEU A 3 -10.12 -15.80 4.83
C LEU A 3 -10.04 -15.77 6.36
N ALA A 4 -11.16 -15.47 7.04
CA ALA A 4 -11.24 -15.43 8.49
C ALA A 4 -11.52 -16.82 9.11
N GLN A 5 -11.80 -17.84 8.28
CA GLN A 5 -12.10 -19.17 8.76
C GLN A 5 -10.85 -19.83 9.35
N ARG A 6 -10.97 -20.31 10.59
CA ARG A 6 -9.93 -21.10 11.27
C ARG A 6 -9.77 -22.48 10.60
N GLN A 7 -8.54 -22.91 10.45
CA GLN A 7 -8.14 -24.22 9.95
C GLN A 7 -7.93 -25.19 11.13
N GLY A 8 -7.62 -26.47 10.84
CA GLY A 8 -7.48 -27.51 11.85
C GLY A 8 -6.38 -27.26 12.89
N ASP A 9 -5.42 -26.38 12.61
CA ASP A 9 -4.36 -25.95 13.52
C ASP A 9 -4.70 -24.68 14.34
N GLY A 10 -5.94 -24.19 14.22
CA GLY A 10 -6.44 -23.01 14.91
C GLY A 10 -6.08 -21.67 14.27
N ALA A 11 -5.17 -21.65 13.29
CA ALA A 11 -4.84 -20.46 12.50
C ALA A 11 -5.87 -20.20 11.41
N THR A 12 -6.09 -18.94 11.04
CA THR A 12 -6.98 -18.55 9.95
C THR A 12 -6.36 -18.87 8.59
N LEU A 13 -7.21 -19.08 7.58
CA LEU A 13 -6.76 -19.27 6.19
C LEU A 13 -5.86 -18.11 5.73
N ARG A 14 -6.14 -16.87 6.16
CA ARG A 14 -5.28 -15.72 5.88
C ARG A 14 -3.86 -15.90 6.43
N GLU A 15 -3.72 -16.35 7.67
CA GLU A 15 -2.41 -16.52 8.30
C GLU A 15 -1.58 -17.59 7.60
N HIS A 16 -2.21 -18.68 7.17
CA HIS A 16 -1.58 -19.72 6.36
C HIS A 16 -1.06 -19.18 5.04
N LEU A 17 -1.91 -18.49 4.26
CA LEU A 17 -1.51 -17.91 2.98
C LEU A 17 -0.40 -16.86 3.15
N GLN A 18 -0.44 -16.06 4.23
CA GLN A 18 0.61 -15.10 4.53
C GLN A 18 1.94 -15.77 4.91
N ARG A 19 1.91 -16.88 5.66
CA ARG A 19 3.12 -17.70 5.94
C ARG A 19 3.68 -18.30 4.67
N LEU A 20 2.82 -18.86 3.82
CA LEU A 20 3.21 -19.42 2.53
C LEU A 20 3.90 -18.35 1.65
N ALA A 21 3.30 -17.15 1.57
CA ALA A 21 3.88 -16.03 0.83
C ALA A 21 5.25 -15.60 1.36
N ARG A 22 5.44 -15.56 2.69
CA ARG A 22 6.74 -15.25 3.30
C ARG A 22 7.81 -16.29 2.99
N ASN A 23 7.46 -17.57 2.98
CA ASN A 23 8.41 -18.66 2.81
C ASN A 23 8.76 -18.93 1.34
N THR A 24 7.81 -18.71 0.42
CA THR A 24 7.96 -19.08 -1.00
C THR A 24 8.09 -17.90 -1.94
N GLY A 25 7.83 -16.67 -1.47
CA GLY A 25 7.74 -15.46 -2.29
C GLY A 25 6.49 -15.39 -3.18
N ARG A 26 5.65 -16.43 -3.22
CA ARG A 26 4.43 -16.47 -4.05
C ARG A 26 3.23 -15.97 -3.24
N VAL A 27 2.68 -14.82 -3.63
CA VAL A 27 1.48 -14.24 -3.00
C VAL A 27 0.22 -14.82 -3.64
N ASP A 28 -0.58 -15.52 -2.84
CA ASP A 28 -1.89 -16.04 -3.27
C ASP A 28 -2.84 -14.90 -3.67
N PRO A 29 -3.54 -14.98 -4.81
CA PRO A 29 -4.47 -13.94 -5.26
C PRO A 29 -5.54 -13.57 -4.24
N ARG A 30 -5.96 -14.49 -3.36
CA ARG A 30 -6.97 -14.22 -2.32
C ARG A 30 -6.47 -13.26 -1.25
N LEU A 31 -5.15 -13.09 -1.11
CA LEU A 31 -4.58 -12.07 -0.24
C LEU A 31 -4.58 -10.67 -0.87
N ARG A 32 -4.79 -10.58 -2.19
CA ARG A 32 -4.94 -9.29 -2.86
C ARG A 32 -6.34 -8.76 -2.54
N GLY A 33 -6.39 -7.64 -1.81
CA GLY A 33 -7.63 -6.91 -1.62
C GLY A 33 -8.02 -6.19 -2.91
N SER A 34 -9.32 -6.09 -3.17
CA SER A 34 -9.86 -5.14 -4.14
C SER A 34 -10.19 -3.84 -3.42
N VAL A 35 -9.93 -2.71 -4.06
CA VAL A 35 -10.45 -1.43 -3.61
C VAL A 35 -11.94 -1.37 -3.94
N PRO A 36 -12.80 -0.81 -3.08
CA PRO A 36 -14.20 -0.57 -3.43
C PRO A 36 -14.31 0.29 -4.70
N SER A 37 -15.30 0.03 -5.55
CA SER A 37 -15.49 0.78 -6.81
C SER A 37 -15.57 2.30 -6.59
N ALA A 38 -16.21 2.74 -5.50
CA ALA A 38 -16.30 4.16 -5.14
C ALA A 38 -14.94 4.83 -4.88
N ALA A 39 -13.90 4.06 -4.53
CA ALA A 39 -12.55 4.55 -4.26
C ALA A 39 -11.56 4.23 -5.39
N GLU A 40 -12.05 3.68 -6.51
CA GLU A 40 -11.19 3.23 -7.61
C GLU A 40 -10.43 4.39 -8.26
N ASN A 41 -11.10 5.52 -8.51
CA ASN A 41 -10.45 6.72 -9.07
C ASN A 41 -9.34 7.27 -8.17
N VAL A 42 -9.62 7.36 -6.87
CA VAL A 42 -8.66 7.83 -5.86
C VAL A 42 -7.45 6.90 -5.79
N TRP A 43 -7.69 5.59 -5.83
CA TRP A 43 -6.64 4.59 -5.84
C TRP A 43 -5.78 4.67 -7.11
N GLN A 44 -6.40 4.76 -8.28
CA GLN A 44 -5.69 4.89 -9.55
C GLN A 44 -4.81 6.15 -9.56
N LEU A 45 -5.35 7.30 -9.13
CA LEU A 45 -4.58 8.54 -8.99
C LEU A 45 -3.39 8.34 -8.05
N TYR A 46 -3.60 7.80 -6.85
CA TYR A 46 -2.53 7.56 -5.89
C TYR A 46 -1.42 6.66 -6.46
N THR A 47 -1.79 5.59 -7.16
CA THR A 47 -0.80 4.70 -7.80
C THR A 47 -0.04 5.39 -8.93
N ALA A 48 -0.70 6.23 -9.74
CA ALA A 48 -0.05 7.01 -10.79
C ALA A 48 0.96 8.02 -10.23
N LEU A 49 0.59 8.74 -9.16
CA LEU A 49 1.50 9.61 -8.42
C LEU A 49 2.66 8.83 -7.80
N GLY A 50 2.41 7.64 -7.26
CA GLY A 50 3.42 6.77 -6.68
C GLY A 50 4.52 6.36 -7.65
N ILE A 51 4.17 6.11 -8.92
CA ILE A 51 5.14 5.78 -9.98
C ILE A 51 6.05 6.97 -10.30
N GLN A 52 5.48 8.18 -10.34
CA GLN A 52 6.20 9.42 -10.68
C GLN A 52 6.88 10.08 -9.47
N ARG A 53 6.72 9.49 -8.29
CA ARG A 53 7.23 10.05 -7.05
C ARG A 53 8.74 10.16 -7.10
N ARG A 54 9.25 11.30 -6.64
CA ARG A 54 10.70 11.54 -6.56
C ARG A 54 11.38 10.40 -5.81
N SER A 55 12.34 9.76 -6.48
CA SER A 55 13.16 8.69 -5.92
C SER A 55 14.53 9.25 -5.49
N GLY A 56 14.96 8.92 -4.28
CA GLY A 56 16.23 9.36 -3.68
C GLY A 56 16.66 8.46 -2.52
N MET A 57 17.29 9.01 -1.47
CA MET A 57 17.55 8.25 -0.24
C MET A 57 16.25 7.99 0.54
N GLY A 58 15.46 7.03 0.08
CA GLY A 58 14.21 6.61 0.70
C GLY A 58 12.96 7.12 0.00
N MET A 59 11.82 6.77 0.59
CA MET A 59 10.50 7.12 0.06
C MET A 59 10.08 8.48 0.60
N HIS A 60 9.78 9.42 -0.30
CA HIS A 60 9.32 10.76 0.04
C HIS A 60 7.79 10.83 0.12
N PRO A 61 7.22 11.71 0.96
CA PRO A 61 5.79 11.95 0.96
C PRO A 61 5.34 12.65 -0.33
N LEU A 62 4.09 12.39 -0.72
CA LEU A 62 3.43 13.19 -1.73
C LEU A 62 3.17 14.58 -1.16
N THR A 63 3.48 15.61 -1.96
CA THR A 63 3.21 17.00 -1.60
C THR A 63 1.94 17.49 -2.27
N PHE A 64 1.33 18.56 -1.73
CA PHE A 64 0.23 19.25 -2.39
C PHE A 64 0.60 19.70 -3.80
N SER A 65 1.86 20.12 -4.03
CA SER A 65 2.34 20.51 -5.35
C SER A 65 2.39 19.35 -6.34
N ASP A 66 2.72 18.13 -5.90
CA ASP A 66 2.70 16.94 -6.77
C ASP A 66 1.26 16.62 -7.20
N ILE A 67 0.32 16.68 -6.24
CA ILE A 67 -1.09 16.40 -6.48
C ILE A 67 -1.73 17.48 -7.37
N GLU A 68 -1.46 18.76 -7.08
CA GLU A 68 -1.93 19.90 -7.88
C GLU A 68 -1.38 19.83 -9.31
N ALA A 69 -0.08 19.55 -9.48
CA ALA A 69 0.53 19.43 -10.80
C ALA A 69 -0.12 18.30 -11.61
N TRP A 70 -0.38 17.15 -10.98
CA TRP A 70 -1.08 16.05 -11.62
C TRP A 70 -2.51 16.45 -12.01
N CYS A 71 -3.28 17.04 -11.09
CA CYS A 71 -4.64 17.51 -11.36
C CYS A 71 -4.67 18.48 -12.54
N ARG A 72 -3.72 19.43 -12.60
CA ARG A 72 -3.59 20.40 -13.69
C ARG A 72 -3.23 19.75 -15.02
N LEU A 73 -2.31 18.78 -15.05
CA LEU A 73 -1.88 18.10 -16.27
C LEU A 73 -2.99 17.22 -16.87
N TYR A 74 -3.78 16.59 -16.02
CA TYR A 74 -4.86 15.67 -16.44
C TYR A 74 -6.24 16.35 -16.49
N GLY A 75 -6.35 17.63 -16.12
CA GLY A 75 -7.63 18.36 -16.11
C GLY A 75 -8.62 17.83 -15.08
N VAL A 76 -8.15 17.26 -13.98
CA VAL A 76 -8.96 16.67 -12.91
C VAL A 76 -9.16 17.68 -11.79
N GLN A 77 -10.33 17.66 -11.16
CA GLN A 77 -10.61 18.39 -9.92
C GLN A 77 -10.92 17.38 -8.82
N LEU A 78 -10.26 17.51 -7.68
CA LEU A 78 -10.47 16.65 -6.52
C LEU A 78 -11.43 17.30 -5.55
N ASN A 79 -12.33 16.50 -5.00
CA ASN A 79 -13.10 16.87 -3.82
C ASN A 79 -12.20 16.83 -2.58
N PRO A 80 -12.54 17.58 -1.52
CA PRO A 80 -11.74 17.60 -0.28
C PRO A 80 -11.46 16.21 0.29
N TRP A 81 -12.48 15.34 0.34
CA TRP A 81 -12.32 13.99 0.87
C TRP A 81 -11.37 13.12 0.02
N GLU A 82 -11.29 13.33 -1.29
CA GLU A 82 -10.40 12.57 -2.18
C GLU A 82 -8.95 12.96 -1.91
N LEU A 83 -8.70 14.27 -1.77
CA LEU A 83 -7.39 14.80 -1.41
C LEU A 83 -6.93 14.28 -0.05
N ASP A 84 -7.79 14.36 0.96
CA ASP A 84 -7.50 13.85 2.31
C ASP A 84 -7.21 12.34 2.27
N THR A 85 -8.00 11.58 1.51
CA THR A 85 -7.80 10.13 1.34
C THR A 85 -6.44 9.83 0.71
N ILE A 86 -6.01 10.57 -0.30
CA ILE A 86 -4.69 10.40 -0.94
C ILE A 86 -3.56 10.63 0.08
N LEU A 87 -3.67 11.69 0.89
CA LEU A 87 -2.68 12.03 1.91
C LEU A 87 -2.62 10.97 3.02
N GLU A 88 -3.76 10.45 3.46
CA GLU A 88 -3.82 9.38 4.46
C GLU A 88 -3.26 8.06 3.94
N LEU A 89 -3.59 7.69 2.69
CA LEU A 89 -3.02 6.52 2.01
C LEU A 89 -1.50 6.63 1.89
N ASP A 90 -0.99 7.82 1.60
CA ASP A 90 0.44 8.07 1.52
C ASP A 90 1.13 7.90 2.89
N ALA A 91 0.58 8.51 3.92
CA ALA A 91 1.08 8.40 5.28
C ALA A 91 1.08 6.93 5.76
N ALA A 92 0.02 6.18 5.49
CA ALA A 92 -0.06 4.75 5.81
C ALA A 92 1.01 3.95 5.05
N SER A 93 1.22 4.23 3.77
CA SER A 93 2.22 3.55 2.93
C SER A 93 3.64 3.81 3.42
N LEU A 94 3.97 5.06 3.79
CA LEU A 94 5.26 5.43 4.37
C LEU A 94 5.53 4.73 5.71
N ARG A 95 4.52 4.66 6.60
CA ARG A 95 4.63 3.94 7.87
C ARG A 95 4.93 2.45 7.65
N MET A 96 4.25 1.83 6.68
CA MET A 96 4.47 0.42 6.33
C MET A 96 5.85 0.18 5.73
N ALA A 97 6.31 1.05 4.83
CA ALA A 97 7.66 0.96 4.26
C ALA A 97 8.74 1.11 5.33
N ALA A 98 8.61 2.11 6.23
CA ALA A 98 9.53 2.31 7.34
C ALA A 98 9.59 1.09 8.28
N ARG A 99 8.43 0.46 8.57
CA ARG A 99 8.38 -0.78 9.35
C ARG A 99 9.10 -1.93 8.65
N ALA A 100 8.88 -2.12 7.35
CA ALA A 100 9.53 -3.16 6.57
C ALA A 100 11.06 -2.97 6.54
N GLN A 101 11.54 -1.73 6.37
CA GLN A 101 12.97 -1.43 6.34
C GLN A 101 13.66 -1.68 7.68
N ARG A 102 13.00 -1.35 8.80
CA ARG A 102 13.49 -1.70 10.15
C ARG A 102 13.59 -3.20 10.37
N GLN A 103 12.61 -3.96 9.90
CA GLN A 103 12.62 -5.43 10.00
C GLN A 103 13.74 -6.05 9.17
N ALA A 104 13.97 -5.55 7.95
CA ALA A 104 15.09 -5.98 7.12
C ALA A 104 16.44 -5.68 7.79
N ALA A 105 16.65 -4.46 8.30
CA ALA A 105 17.88 -4.09 8.99
C ALA A 105 18.15 -4.95 10.25
N ALA A 106 17.11 -5.27 11.03
CA ALA A 106 17.23 -6.12 12.21
C ALA A 106 17.53 -7.60 11.88
N ALA A 107 17.12 -8.08 10.71
CA ALA A 107 17.44 -9.42 10.24
C ALA A 107 18.91 -9.53 9.78
N THR A 108 19.42 -8.51 9.08
CA THR A 108 20.82 -8.47 8.61
C THR A 108 21.82 -8.33 9.76
N SER A 109 21.48 -7.61 10.84
CA SER A 109 22.36 -7.45 12.01
C SER A 109 22.46 -8.70 12.91
N LYS A 110 21.65 -9.73 12.70
CA LYS A 110 21.66 -11.00 13.47
C LYS A 110 22.41 -12.14 12.79
N THR A 111 23.05 -11.87 11.66
CA THR A 111 23.93 -12.81 10.93
C THR A 111 25.38 -12.37 11.14
#